data_AF-A0A1X7A806-F1
#
_entry.id   AF-A0A1X7A806-F1
#
_cell.length_a   1.000
_cell.length_b   1.000
_cell.length_c   1.000
_cell.angle_alpha   90.00
_cell.angle_beta   90.00
_cell.angle_gamma   90.00
#
_symmetry.space_group_name_H-M   'P 1'
#
loop_
_entity.id
_entity.type
_entity.pdbx_description
1 polymer ?
#
loop_
_entity_poly.entity_id
_entity_poly.type
_entity_poly.pdbx_seq_one_letter_code
_entity_poly.pdbx_strand_id
1 'polypeptide(L)'
;MKLARAIHFDESDMRVFARPARTGEWCIAGGFEFSDWSEADLAGKARQAFANGWLGVETFGRVTFVAVTSIEPAERDACIEALATHFVEIYGAPSLEAAHGVAEREIDDMADLCDEHPANTLLTVSRELTEAGVREAYRVIDVTEADLDQVAIHGSLDDE
;
A
#
# COMPACT_ATOMS: atom_id res chain seq x y z
N MET A 1 -3.78 4.06 -17.33
CA MET A 1 -3.49 4.38 -15.92
C MET A 1 -3.27 3.08 -15.19
N LYS A 2 -2.33 3.08 -14.25
CA LYS A 2 -2.10 1.97 -13.32
C LYS A 2 -2.32 2.47 -11.89
N LEU A 3 -2.62 1.55 -10.98
CA LEU A 3 -2.69 1.79 -9.55
C LEU A 3 -2.08 0.61 -8.79
N ALA A 4 -1.89 0.77 -7.49
CA ALA A 4 -1.37 -0.27 -6.62
C ALA A 4 -2.47 -1.17 -6.07
N ARG A 5 -2.20 -2.47 -6.09
CA ARG A 5 -3.09 -3.51 -5.59
C ARG A 5 -2.43 -4.28 -4.47
N ALA A 6 -3.13 -4.47 -3.35
CA ALA A 6 -2.59 -5.13 -2.15
C ALA A 6 -2.16 -6.59 -2.43
N ILE A 7 -0.94 -6.94 -2.03
CA ILE A 7 -0.40 -8.30 -2.13
C ILE A 7 0.08 -8.78 -0.76
N HIS A 8 -0.29 -10.00 -0.40
CA HIS A 8 0.20 -10.69 0.80
C HIS A 8 1.03 -11.90 0.39
N PHE A 9 2.30 -11.94 0.80
CA PHE A 9 3.15 -13.12 0.64
C PHE A 9 2.93 -14.17 1.73
N ASP A 10 2.53 -13.71 2.91
CA ASP A 10 2.25 -14.53 4.08
C ASP A 10 1.26 -13.80 5.01
N GLU A 11 1.05 -14.31 6.23
CA GLU A 11 0.16 -13.74 7.22
C GLU A 11 0.78 -12.59 8.05
N SER A 12 1.97 -12.10 7.71
CA SER A 12 2.70 -11.11 8.53
C SER A 12 1.89 -9.83 8.73
N ASP A 13 1.23 -9.34 7.68
CA ASP A 13 0.41 -8.13 7.72
C ASP A 13 -0.74 -8.24 8.73
N MET A 14 -1.32 -9.45 8.88
CA MET A 14 -2.36 -9.73 9.88
C MET A 14 -1.84 -9.60 11.32
N ARG A 15 -0.53 -9.77 11.52
CA ARG A 15 0.11 -9.73 12.84
C ARG A 15 0.67 -8.35 13.14
N VAL A 16 1.24 -7.65 12.15
CA VAL A 16 1.93 -6.36 12.34
C VAL A 16 0.99 -5.17 12.31
N PHE A 17 -0.09 -5.20 11.51
CA PHE A 17 -1.03 -4.07 11.43
C PHE A 17 -2.20 -4.22 12.39
N ALA A 18 -2.73 -3.08 12.84
CA ALA A 18 -3.92 -3.06 13.69
C ALA A 18 -5.17 -3.42 12.90
N ARG A 19 -5.22 -2.95 11.64
CA ARG A 19 -6.21 -3.29 10.63
C ARG A 19 -5.46 -3.66 9.36
N PRO A 20 -5.34 -4.94 9.02
CA PRO A 20 -4.74 -5.35 7.76
C PRO A 20 -5.69 -5.06 6.59
N ALA A 21 -5.13 -4.66 5.45
CA ALA A 21 -5.87 -4.56 4.20
C ALA A 21 -6.25 -5.96 3.68
N ARG A 22 -7.25 -6.04 2.80
CA ARG A 22 -7.62 -7.25 2.07
C ARG A 22 -6.70 -7.45 0.87
N THR A 23 -6.36 -8.70 0.58
CA THR A 23 -5.65 -9.03 -0.65
C THR A 23 -6.46 -8.55 -1.85
N GLY A 24 -5.79 -7.85 -2.77
CA GLY A 24 -6.38 -7.42 -4.02
C GLY A 24 -7.22 -6.14 -3.94
N GLU A 25 -7.32 -5.47 -2.79
CA GLU A 25 -7.93 -4.13 -2.73
C GLU A 25 -6.98 -3.07 -3.30
N TRP A 26 -7.53 -1.96 -3.77
CA TRP A 26 -6.74 -0.82 -4.24
C TRP A 26 -6.05 -0.10 -3.09
N CYS A 27 -4.83 0.39 -3.33
CA CYS A 27 -4.01 1.02 -2.30
C CYS A 27 -3.44 2.35 -2.77
N ILE A 28 -3.23 3.25 -1.81
CA ILE A 28 -2.49 4.51 -1.96
C ILE A 28 -1.37 4.59 -0.91
N ALA A 29 -0.50 5.59 -1.03
CA ALA A 29 0.50 5.87 -0.01
C ALA A 29 -0.17 6.08 1.36
N GLY A 30 -1.17 6.97 1.45
CA GLY A 30 -1.88 7.26 2.69
C GLY A 30 -0.99 7.96 3.72
N GLY A 31 -0.06 8.80 3.25
CA GLY A 31 0.86 9.59 4.06
C GLY A 31 0.16 10.68 4.87
N PHE A 32 -1.02 11.16 4.41
CA PHE A 32 -1.80 12.18 5.09
C PHE A 32 -2.17 11.81 6.54
N GLU A 33 -2.34 10.52 6.87
CA GLU A 33 -2.70 10.05 8.22
C GLU A 33 -1.62 10.39 9.26
N PHE A 34 -0.38 10.60 8.81
CA PHE A 34 0.79 10.81 9.65
C PHE A 34 1.23 12.28 9.74
N SER A 35 0.47 13.19 9.13
CA SER A 35 0.83 14.62 9.03
C SER A 35 1.01 15.31 10.38
N ASP A 36 0.27 14.90 11.41
CA ASP A 36 0.33 15.45 12.78
C ASP A 36 1.07 14.53 13.77
N TRP A 37 1.75 13.48 13.30
CA TRP A 37 2.39 12.50 14.19
C TRP A 37 3.77 12.94 14.68
N SER A 38 4.07 12.54 15.91
CA SER A 38 5.35 12.75 16.58
C SER A 38 6.02 11.42 16.94
N GLU A 39 7.26 11.47 17.46
CA GLU A 39 7.94 10.27 17.95
C GLU A 39 7.13 9.52 19.03
N ALA A 40 6.29 10.23 19.79
CA ALA A 40 5.46 9.62 20.84
C ALA A 40 4.36 8.71 20.27
N ASP A 41 3.92 8.95 19.03
CA ASP A 41 2.89 8.17 18.34
C ASP A 41 3.48 6.90 17.70
N LEU A 42 4.80 6.86 17.50
CA LEU A 42 5.52 5.78 16.83
C LEU A 42 5.86 4.59 17.74
N ALA A 43 4.82 3.99 18.33
CA ALA A 43 4.93 2.77 19.13
C ALA A 43 4.15 1.59 18.55
N GLY A 44 4.67 0.37 18.73
CA GLY A 44 3.99 -0.88 18.40
C GLY A 44 3.46 -0.94 16.96
N LYS A 45 2.18 -1.26 16.80
CA LYS A 45 1.53 -1.40 15.48
C LYS A 45 1.37 -0.05 14.75
N ALA A 46 1.25 1.06 15.46
CA ALA A 46 1.19 2.39 14.86
C ALA A 46 2.52 2.72 14.15
N ARG A 47 3.65 2.40 14.79
CA ARG A 47 4.97 2.49 14.15
C ARG A 47 5.07 1.66 12.87
N GLN A 48 4.49 0.46 12.85
CA GLN A 48 4.52 -0.40 11.66
C GLN A 48 3.69 0.20 10.51
N ALA A 49 2.48 0.68 10.81
CA ALA A 49 1.63 1.37 9.84
C ALA A 49 2.34 2.60 9.25
N PHE A 50 2.97 3.41 10.10
CA PHE A 50 3.78 4.54 9.67
C PHE A 50 4.94 4.08 8.77
N ALA A 51 5.80 3.21 9.29
CA ALA A 51 7.07 2.90 8.67
C ALA A 51 6.91 2.22 7.30
N ASN A 52 5.96 1.29 7.14
CA ASN A 52 5.90 0.42 5.97
C ASN A 52 4.49 0.19 5.40
N GLY A 53 3.46 0.86 5.94
CA GLY A 53 2.06 0.57 5.57
C GLY A 53 1.56 1.40 4.40
N TRP A 54 1.28 0.75 3.27
CA TRP A 54 0.35 1.29 2.26
C TRP A 54 -1.07 1.29 2.83
N LEU A 55 -1.92 2.21 2.38
CA LEU A 55 -3.32 2.31 2.82
C LEU A 55 -4.25 1.71 1.78
N GLY A 56 -5.04 0.70 2.17
CA GLY A 56 -6.13 0.17 1.36
C GLY A 56 -7.32 1.14 1.30
N VAL A 57 -7.96 1.28 0.13
CA VAL A 57 -9.03 2.27 -0.10
C VAL A 57 -10.43 1.69 0.15
N GLU A 58 -10.55 0.37 0.29
CA GLU A 58 -11.84 -0.28 0.57
C GLU A 58 -12.01 -0.54 2.07
N THR A 59 -10.95 -1.01 2.74
CA THR A 59 -10.98 -1.33 4.17
C THR A 59 -10.35 -0.27 5.05
N PHE A 60 -9.57 0.65 4.48
CA PHE A 60 -8.70 1.57 5.23
C PHE A 60 -7.77 0.83 6.20
N GLY A 61 -7.40 -0.40 5.81
CA GLY A 61 -6.37 -1.21 6.44
C GLY A 61 -5.00 -0.95 5.83
N ARG A 62 -3.96 -1.60 6.38
CA ARG A 62 -2.58 -1.48 5.94
C ARG A 62 -2.04 -2.78 5.33
N VAL A 63 -1.19 -2.64 4.31
CA VAL A 63 -0.47 -3.74 3.66
C VAL A 63 0.99 -3.34 3.47
N THR A 64 1.91 -4.30 3.54
CA THR A 64 3.35 -4.05 3.37
C THR A 64 3.74 -3.96 1.89
N PHE A 65 3.11 -4.77 1.04
CA PHE A 65 3.45 -4.88 -0.38
C PHE A 65 2.26 -4.58 -1.28
N VAL A 66 2.54 -3.89 -2.39
CA VAL A 66 1.57 -3.67 -3.46
C VAL A 66 2.19 -4.05 -4.80
N ALA A 67 1.33 -4.47 -5.74
CA ALA A 67 1.72 -4.69 -7.13
C ALA A 67 1.07 -3.65 -8.04
N VAL A 68 1.84 -3.14 -8.99
CA VAL A 68 1.35 -2.24 -10.03
C VAL A 68 0.40 -2.97 -10.96
N THR A 69 -0.84 -2.50 -11.08
CA THR A 69 -1.91 -3.15 -11.84
C THR A 69 -2.69 -2.11 -12.65
N SER A 70 -3.17 -2.46 -13.85
CA SER A 70 -4.08 -1.59 -14.59
C SER A 70 -5.39 -1.38 -13.83
N ILE A 71 -5.89 -0.15 -13.83
CA ILE A 71 -7.16 0.22 -13.20
C ILE A 71 -8.12 0.77 -14.27
N GLU A 72 -9.39 0.39 -14.19
CA GLU A 72 -10.43 0.94 -15.06
C GLU A 72 -10.97 2.28 -14.52
N PRO A 73 -11.43 3.21 -15.38
CA PRO A 73 -11.93 4.52 -14.92
C PRO A 73 -13.02 4.43 -13.84
N ALA A 74 -13.94 3.47 -13.98
CA ALA A 74 -15.00 3.27 -12.98
C ALA A 74 -14.47 2.77 -11.62
N GLU A 75 -13.38 2.00 -11.61
CA GLU A 75 -12.72 1.58 -10.37
C GLU A 75 -11.98 2.75 -9.71
N ARG A 76 -11.33 3.61 -10.51
CA ARG A 76 -10.71 4.86 -10.02
C ARG A 76 -11.75 5.74 -9.35
N ASP A 77 -12.87 6.00 -10.03
CA ASP A 77 -13.93 6.85 -9.51
C ASP A 77 -14.51 6.28 -8.20
N ALA A 78 -14.69 4.96 -8.11
CA ALA A 78 -15.11 4.31 -6.87
C ALA A 78 -14.11 4.49 -5.72
N CYS A 79 -12.80 4.46 -6.00
CA CYS A 79 -11.76 4.71 -5.00
C CYS A 79 -11.81 6.16 -4.49
N ILE A 80 -12.01 7.14 -5.39
CA ILE A 80 -12.12 8.55 -5.04
C ILE A 80 -13.31 8.79 -4.11
N GLU A 81 -14.48 8.24 -4.47
CA GLU A 81 -15.71 8.36 -3.66
C GLU A 81 -15.55 7.71 -2.28
N ALA A 82 -14.93 6.53 -2.21
CA ALA A 82 -14.66 5.85 -0.94
C ALA A 82 -13.72 6.68 -0.06
N LEU A 83 -12.64 7.20 -0.62
CA LEU A 83 -11.66 8.00 0.11
C LEU A 83 -12.23 9.37 0.55
N ALA A 84 -13.00 10.04 -0.31
CA ALA A 84 -13.68 11.29 0.03
C ALA A 84 -14.68 11.10 1.19
N THR A 85 -15.44 10.02 1.15
CA THR A 85 -16.35 9.64 2.25
C THR A 85 -15.57 9.42 3.54
N HIS A 86 -14.46 8.69 3.48
CA HIS A 86 -13.61 8.42 4.63
C HIS A 86 -13.00 9.70 5.24
N PHE A 87 -12.59 10.66 4.41
CA PHE A 87 -12.12 11.97 4.88
C PHE A 87 -13.18 12.73 5.67
N VAL A 88 -14.44 12.67 5.26
CA VAL A 88 -15.53 13.30 6.01
C VAL A 88 -15.79 12.53 7.32
N GLU A 89 -15.92 11.21 7.26
CA GLU A 89 -16.35 10.39 8.39
C GLU A 89 -15.29 10.27 9.50
N ILE A 90 -14.01 10.14 9.14
CA ILE A 90 -12.92 9.85 10.08
C ILE A 90 -12.07 11.08 10.36
N TYR A 91 -11.80 11.89 9.34
CA TYR A 91 -10.89 13.04 9.44
C TYR A 91 -11.61 14.39 9.54
N GLY A 92 -12.94 14.41 9.47
CA GLY A 92 -13.75 15.60 9.72
C GLY A 92 -13.71 16.65 8.59
N ALA A 93 -13.46 16.21 7.35
CA ALA A 93 -13.61 17.11 6.19
C ALA A 93 -15.04 17.71 6.16
N PRO A 94 -15.19 19.00 5.82
CA PRO A 94 -16.45 19.74 6.04
C PRO A 94 -17.60 19.30 5.14
N SER A 95 -17.31 18.72 3.96
CA SER A 95 -18.28 18.16 3.03
C SER A 95 -17.60 17.20 2.05
N LEU A 96 -18.39 16.36 1.38
CA LEU A 96 -17.90 15.51 0.29
C LEU A 96 -17.30 16.35 -0.85
N GLU A 97 -17.92 17.47 -1.20
CA GLU A 97 -17.41 18.38 -2.24
C GLU A 97 -16.01 18.91 -1.89
N ALA A 98 -15.77 19.26 -0.63
CA ALA A 98 -14.45 19.70 -0.17
C ALA A 98 -13.42 18.55 -0.11
N ALA A 99 -13.87 17.34 0.23
CA ALA A 99 -13.01 16.15 0.32
C ALA A 99 -12.64 15.57 -1.05
N HIS A 100 -13.54 15.65 -2.04
CA HIS A 100 -13.41 15.00 -3.33
C HIS A 100 -12.12 15.41 -4.06
N GLY A 101 -11.83 16.71 -4.11
CA GLY A 101 -10.61 17.19 -4.77
C GLY A 101 -9.33 16.76 -4.05
N VAL A 102 -9.37 16.47 -2.74
CA VAL A 102 -8.22 15.92 -2.00
C VAL A 102 -8.08 14.44 -2.31
N ALA A 103 -9.19 13.70 -2.27
CA ALA A 103 -9.22 12.27 -2.55
C ALA A 103 -8.76 11.96 -3.98
N GLU A 104 -9.18 12.77 -4.95
CA GLU A 104 -8.72 12.66 -6.33
C GLU A 104 -7.19 12.81 -6.45
N ARG A 105 -6.61 13.83 -5.79
CA ARG A 105 -5.16 14.03 -5.80
C ARG A 105 -4.40 12.85 -5.21
N GLU A 106 -4.86 12.27 -4.09
CA GLU A 106 -4.19 11.11 -3.49
C GLU A 106 -4.21 9.88 -4.42
N ILE A 107 -5.29 9.70 -5.19
CA ILE A 107 -5.39 8.62 -6.17
C ILE A 107 -4.49 8.91 -7.38
N ASP A 108 -4.45 10.15 -7.84
CA ASP A 108 -3.60 10.57 -8.96
C ASP A 108 -2.11 10.51 -8.62
N ASP A 109 -1.70 10.94 -7.42
CA ASP A 109 -0.31 10.83 -6.95
C ASP A 109 0.14 9.35 -6.92
N MET A 110 -0.75 8.44 -6.51
CA MET A 110 -0.46 7.01 -6.55
C MET A 110 -0.42 6.46 -7.98
N ALA A 111 -1.29 6.96 -8.86
CA ALA A 111 -1.31 6.58 -10.26
C ALA A 111 -0.03 7.02 -10.99
N ASP A 112 0.43 8.25 -10.74
CA ASP A 112 1.68 8.79 -11.26
C ASP A 112 2.88 7.92 -10.83
N LEU A 113 2.95 7.57 -9.54
CA LEU A 113 3.97 6.64 -9.03
C LEU A 113 3.91 5.28 -9.73
N CYS A 114 2.73 4.73 -9.95
CA CYS A 114 2.55 3.42 -10.58
C CYS A 114 2.83 3.44 -12.09
N ASP A 115 2.59 4.56 -12.78
CA ASP A 115 2.79 4.67 -14.22
C ASP A 115 4.28 4.67 -14.60
N GLU A 116 5.18 5.03 -13.68
CA GLU A 116 6.65 4.90 -13.82
C GLU A 116 7.15 3.44 -13.86
N HIS A 117 6.29 2.47 -13.51
CA HIS A 117 6.68 1.07 -13.35
C HIS A 117 5.89 0.12 -14.28
N PRO A 118 6.49 -1.00 -14.73
CA PRO A 118 5.76 -2.05 -15.44
C PRO A 118 4.61 -2.65 -14.59
N ALA A 119 3.62 -3.26 -15.26
CA ALA A 119 2.61 -4.04 -14.54
C ALA A 119 3.26 -5.25 -13.84
N ASN A 120 2.69 -5.64 -12.70
CA ASN A 120 3.20 -6.67 -11.78
C ASN A 120 4.52 -6.31 -11.06
N THR A 121 5.02 -5.07 -11.19
CA THR A 121 6.12 -4.60 -10.35
C THR A 121 5.67 -4.48 -8.90
N LEU A 122 6.44 -5.05 -7.99
CA LEU A 122 6.20 -4.97 -6.55
C LEU A 122 6.83 -3.71 -5.97
N LEU A 123 6.08 -3.00 -5.13
CA LEU A 123 6.51 -1.78 -4.48
C LEU A 123 6.39 -1.89 -2.95
N THR A 124 7.33 -1.24 -2.27
CA THR A 124 7.30 -0.98 -0.83
C THR A 124 7.40 0.50 -0.56
N VAL A 125 6.76 0.95 0.51
CA VAL A 125 6.93 2.30 1.05
C VAL A 125 7.76 2.21 2.32
N SER A 126 8.62 3.20 2.52
CA SER A 126 9.31 3.41 3.77
C SER A 126 9.15 4.86 4.22
N ARG A 127 8.85 5.08 5.50
CA ARG A 127 8.68 6.43 6.07
C ARG A 127 9.59 6.70 7.23
N GLU A 128 10.04 7.95 7.31
CA GLU A 128 10.86 8.47 8.39
C GLU A 128 10.33 9.84 8.83
N LEU A 129 10.24 10.07 10.14
CA LEU A 129 9.99 11.40 10.67
C LEU A 129 11.27 12.23 10.61
N THR A 130 11.15 13.44 10.08
CA THR A 130 12.26 14.38 9.93
C THR A 130 11.86 15.72 10.54
N GLU A 131 12.83 16.61 10.75
CA GLU A 131 12.54 17.99 11.21
C GLU A 131 11.59 18.74 10.27
N ALA A 132 11.55 18.38 8.99
CA ALA A 132 10.68 18.98 7.97
C ALA A 132 9.34 18.25 7.79
N GLY A 133 9.05 17.22 8.59
CA GLY A 133 7.86 16.38 8.47
C GLY A 133 8.17 14.96 8.01
N VAL A 134 7.18 14.29 7.42
CA VAL A 134 7.30 12.90 6.97
C VAL A 134 8.07 12.83 5.65
N ARG A 135 9.14 12.04 5.61
CA ARG A 135 9.82 11.65 4.37
C ARG A 135 9.34 10.27 3.95
N GLU A 136 8.83 10.18 2.72
CA GLU A 136 8.44 8.92 2.10
C GLU A 136 9.49 8.51 1.04
N ALA A 137 9.78 7.22 0.98
CA ALA A 137 10.64 6.63 -0.04
C ALA A 137 10.01 5.33 -0.55
N TYR A 138 9.80 5.26 -1.87
CA TYR A 138 9.23 4.12 -2.57
C TYR A 138 10.35 3.28 -3.20
N ARG A 139 10.26 1.96 -3.05
CA ARG A 139 11.27 1.03 -3.58
C ARG A 139 10.60 -0.09 -4.36
N VAL A 140 11.14 -0.35 -5.54
CA VAL A 140 10.84 -1.53 -6.35
C VAL A 140 11.52 -2.74 -5.72
N ILE A 141 10.80 -3.86 -5.66
CA ILE A 141 11.39 -5.16 -5.34
C ILE A 141 11.67 -5.89 -6.63
N ASP A 142 12.94 -6.14 -6.90
CA ASP A 142 13.36 -7.08 -7.93
C ASP A 142 13.08 -8.50 -7.42
N VAL A 143 12.02 -9.11 -7.96
CA VAL A 143 11.83 -10.56 -7.79
C VAL A 143 12.85 -11.22 -8.70
N THR A 144 14.02 -11.51 -8.15
CA THR A 144 14.95 -12.44 -8.82
C THR A 144 14.17 -13.71 -9.08
N GLU A 145 14.06 -14.13 -10.35
CA GLU A 145 13.50 -15.43 -10.71
C GLU A 145 14.24 -16.46 -9.84
N ALA A 146 13.54 -17.02 -8.86
CA ALA A 146 14.07 -18.14 -8.11
C ALA A 146 14.34 -19.22 -9.14
N ASP A 147 15.61 -19.53 -9.35
CA ASP A 147 16.09 -20.51 -10.32
C ASP A 147 15.29 -21.80 -10.08
N LEU A 148 14.36 -22.11 -11.00
CA LEU A 148 13.47 -23.27 -10.92
C LEU A 148 14.26 -24.59 -10.85
N ASP A 149 15.57 -24.53 -11.10
CA ASP A 149 16.53 -25.61 -11.03
C ASP A 149 16.73 -26.19 -9.62
N GLN A 150 16.32 -25.51 -8.54
CA GLN A 150 16.48 -26.04 -7.17
C GLN A 150 15.35 -26.98 -6.69
N VAL A 151 14.28 -27.15 -7.45
CA VAL A 151 13.14 -28.01 -7.05
C VAL A 151 13.30 -29.47 -7.53
N ALA A 152 14.31 -29.77 -8.36
CA ALA A 152 14.53 -31.10 -8.93
C ALA A 152 15.62 -31.93 -8.22
N ILE A 153 15.78 -31.81 -6.90
CA ILE A 153 16.72 -32.66 -6.13
C ILE A 153 15.97 -33.38 -5.01
N HIS A 154 15.15 -34.37 -5.37
CA HIS A 154 14.95 -35.58 -4.56
C HIS A 154 14.23 -36.65 -5.39
N GLY A 155 15.01 -37.61 -5.87
CA GLY A 155 14.50 -38.74 -6.65
C GLY A 155 15.58 -39.75 -7.05
N SER A 156 16.59 -39.97 -6.23
CA SER A 156 17.37 -41.22 -6.30
C SER A 156 16.88 -42.13 -5.19
N LEU A 157 16.04 -43.10 -5.55
CA LEU A 157 15.87 -44.31 -4.76
C LEU A 157 17.10 -45.18 -5.07
N ASP A 158 17.93 -45.38 -4.06
CA ASP A 158 19.08 -46.26 -4.08
C ASP A 158 18.65 -47.74 -4.30
N ASP A 159 19.36 -48.37 -5.23
CA ASP A 159 19.86 -49.75 -5.31
C ASP A 159 19.10 -50.93 -4.64
N GLU A 160 18.74 -51.92 -5.47
CA GLU A 160 18.76 -53.36 -5.15
C GLU A 160 19.73 -54.10 -6.08
#